data_AF-A0AA38UIP7-F1
#
_entry.id   AF-A0AA38UIP7-F1
#
_cell.length_a   1.000
_cell.length_b   1.000
_cell.length_c   1.000
_cell.angle_alpha   90.00
_cell.angle_beta   90.00
_cell.angle_gamma   90.00
#
_symmetry.space_group_name_H-M   'P 1'
#
loop_
_entity.id
_entity.type
_entity.pdbx_description
1 polymer ?
#
loop_
_entity_poly.entity_id
_entity_poly.type
_entity_poly.pdbx_seq_one_letter_code
_entity_poly.pdbx_strand_id
1 'polypeptide(L)'
;MKSFIFLSVVTGLTAVEGYLQLPSGNTTFTQYSGCGSPACGVTGSGFTAAMNQLAFGSVPGLGAGDACGRCFVLTGTTDPFSPAYTGPFNSIIVKVTDMCPVAGNEQWCGQTTSNPINSFGTEFHFDICEDTGGAAAFFPSGHTALTGTFTEVSCSEWLGSDGSDLWNGACISGESATFWPDGVGCGNQGAYIVCLDVRNAVFIVTVDNKELRFESFQNFASESL
;
A
#
# COMPACT_ATOMS: atom_id res chain seq x y z
N MET A 1 -21.95 -14.84 -43.77
CA MET A 1 -21.81 -14.59 -42.32
C MET A 1 -20.47 -13.95 -42.08
N LYS A 2 -20.44 -12.65 -41.74
CA LYS A 2 -19.19 -11.93 -41.41
C LYS A 2 -18.92 -12.13 -39.92
N SER A 3 -17.83 -12.81 -39.62
CA SER A 3 -17.34 -13.04 -38.26
C SER A 3 -16.87 -11.71 -37.68
N PHE A 4 -17.47 -11.28 -36.57
CA PHE A 4 -17.01 -10.14 -35.79
C PHE A 4 -16.08 -10.67 -34.70
N ILE A 5 -14.78 -10.36 -34.82
CA ILE A 5 -13.80 -10.59 -33.76
C ILE A 5 -14.00 -9.46 -32.74
N PHE A 6 -14.47 -9.81 -31.53
CA PHE A 6 -14.45 -8.90 -30.39
C PHE A 6 -13.00 -8.77 -29.91
N LEU A 7 -12.39 -7.61 -30.17
CA LEU A 7 -11.13 -7.21 -29.56
C LEU A 7 -11.45 -6.69 -28.15
N SER A 8 -11.21 -7.51 -27.13
CA SER A 8 -11.29 -7.06 -25.73
C SER A 8 -10.18 -6.03 -25.50
N VAL A 9 -10.54 -4.76 -25.33
CA VAL A 9 -9.61 -3.74 -24.82
C VAL A 9 -9.46 -4.02 -23.33
N VAL A 10 -8.35 -4.65 -22.94
CA VAL A 10 -7.90 -4.61 -21.55
C VAL A 10 -7.51 -3.15 -21.30
N THR A 11 -8.32 -2.43 -20.52
CA THR A 11 -7.92 -1.14 -19.96
C THR A 11 -6.68 -1.39 -19.12
N GLY A 12 -5.52 -0.98 -19.63
CA GLY A 12 -4.24 -1.19 -18.97
C GLY A 12 -4.23 -0.47 -17.63
N LEU A 13 -3.97 -1.23 -16.56
CA LEU A 13 -3.52 -0.68 -15.28
C LEU A 13 -2.30 0.20 -15.57
N THR A 14 -2.36 1.48 -15.18
CA THR A 14 -1.26 2.43 -15.32
C THR A 14 -0.23 2.17 -14.23
N ALA A 15 0.54 1.10 -14.36
CA ALA A 15 1.66 0.86 -13.48
C ALA A 15 2.82 1.79 -13.88
N VAL A 16 3.00 2.90 -13.16
CA VAL A 16 4.16 3.78 -13.34
C VAL A 16 5.31 3.16 -12.56
N GLU A 17 6.38 2.80 -13.28
CA GLU A 17 7.57 2.13 -12.73
C GLU A 17 7.29 0.76 -12.07
N GLY A 18 6.16 0.13 -12.41
CA GLY A 18 5.76 -1.18 -11.91
C GLY A 18 4.92 -1.15 -10.63
N TYR A 19 4.64 0.02 -10.06
CA TYR A 19 3.77 0.15 -8.89
C TYR A 19 2.28 0.12 -9.27
N LEU A 20 1.43 -0.47 -8.43
CA LEU A 20 -0.02 -0.53 -8.61
C LEU A 20 -0.69 0.55 -7.77
N GLN A 21 -1.07 1.65 -8.41
CA GLN A 21 -1.62 2.84 -7.74
C GLN A 21 -2.98 3.17 -8.36
N LEU A 22 -4.04 2.85 -7.61
CA LEU A 22 -5.43 3.10 -8.02
C LEU A 22 -6.10 3.99 -6.98
N PRO A 23 -7.00 4.90 -7.39
CA PRO A 23 -7.69 5.79 -6.46
C PRO A 23 -8.75 5.06 -5.62
N SER A 24 -9.10 3.82 -5.91
CA SER A 24 -10.09 3.05 -5.15
C SER A 24 -9.94 1.57 -5.39
N GLY A 25 -10.38 0.75 -4.45
CA GLY A 25 -10.40 -0.70 -4.61
C GLY A 25 -10.78 -1.45 -3.35
N ASN A 26 -10.70 -2.78 -3.44
CA ASN A 26 -10.80 -3.67 -2.29
C ASN A 26 -9.45 -3.77 -1.60
N THR A 27 -9.46 -3.85 -0.28
CA THR A 27 -8.24 -3.85 0.52
C THR A 27 -8.42 -4.64 1.81
N THR A 28 -7.31 -4.83 2.50
CA THR A 28 -7.23 -5.35 3.86
C THR A 28 -6.71 -4.27 4.79
N PHE A 29 -7.06 -4.39 6.07
CA PHE A 29 -6.69 -3.45 7.11
C PHE A 29 -6.10 -4.17 8.29
N THR A 30 -4.98 -3.68 8.81
CA THR A 30 -4.45 -4.02 10.13
C THR A 30 -4.10 -2.75 10.90
N GLN A 31 -3.46 -2.89 12.05
CA GLN A 31 -3.00 -1.77 12.87
C GLN A 31 -1.55 -2.00 13.33
N TYR A 32 -0.82 -0.89 13.50
CA TYR A 32 0.55 -0.88 14.02
C TYR A 32 0.81 0.28 14.96
N SER A 33 1.83 0.13 15.79
CA SER A 33 2.35 1.20 16.66
C SER A 33 3.69 1.74 16.15
N GLY A 34 4.04 2.97 16.52
CA GLY A 34 5.34 3.56 16.23
C GLY A 34 5.43 4.32 14.92
N CYS A 35 4.38 5.07 14.54
CA CYS A 35 4.38 5.86 13.29
C CYS A 35 5.07 7.23 13.40
N GLY A 36 5.94 7.42 14.40
CA GLY A 36 6.66 8.68 14.67
C GLY A 36 7.88 8.94 13.80
N SER A 37 8.32 7.98 12.97
CA SER A 37 9.41 8.14 12.00
C SER A 37 9.12 7.37 10.70
N PRO A 38 8.08 7.76 9.95
CA PRO A 38 7.55 6.94 8.88
C PRO A 38 8.32 7.13 7.55
N ALA A 39 8.09 6.23 6.59
CA ALA A 39 8.83 6.15 5.33
C ALA A 39 8.70 7.38 4.41
N CYS A 40 7.64 8.19 4.52
CA CYS A 40 7.53 9.47 3.81
C CYS A 40 8.40 10.57 4.42
N GLY A 41 8.92 10.34 5.63
CA GLY A 41 9.78 11.30 6.34
C GLY A 41 9.05 12.45 6.99
N VAL A 42 7.73 12.39 7.06
CA VAL A 42 6.87 13.40 7.70
C VAL A 42 5.79 12.68 8.49
N THR A 43 5.64 13.03 9.77
CA THR A 43 4.57 12.51 10.62
C THR A 43 3.25 13.25 10.36
N GLY A 44 2.11 12.67 10.75
CA GLY A 44 0.82 13.38 10.78
C GLY A 44 0.22 13.39 12.19
N SER A 45 -0.48 14.47 12.55
CA SER A 45 -1.22 14.54 13.83
C SER A 45 -2.63 13.97 13.77
N GLY A 46 -3.20 13.85 12.56
CA GLY A 46 -4.45 13.13 12.28
C GLY A 46 -4.21 11.64 12.05
N PHE A 47 -5.26 10.92 11.65
CA PHE A 47 -5.14 9.48 11.38
C PHE A 47 -4.19 9.22 10.21
N THR A 48 -3.23 8.34 10.43
CA THR A 48 -2.22 7.97 9.44
C THR A 48 -2.24 6.47 9.18
N ALA A 49 -1.72 6.07 8.02
CA ALA A 49 -1.56 4.66 7.68
C ALA A 49 -0.28 4.42 6.88
N ALA A 50 0.21 3.20 6.99
CA ALA A 50 1.17 2.62 6.06
C ALA A 50 0.43 1.93 4.90
N MET A 51 0.88 2.11 3.68
CA MET A 51 0.34 1.43 2.49
C MET A 51 1.29 0.31 2.04
N ASN A 52 0.76 -0.80 1.51
CA ASN A 52 1.63 -1.88 0.99
C ASN A 52 2.61 -1.37 -0.07
N GLN A 53 3.82 -1.91 -0.05
CA GLN A 53 4.95 -1.47 -0.88
C GLN A 53 4.61 -1.30 -2.37
N LEU A 54 3.83 -2.23 -2.96
CA LEU A 54 3.43 -2.18 -4.36
C LEU A 54 2.58 -0.95 -4.71
N ALA A 55 1.85 -0.38 -3.75
CA ALA A 55 1.06 0.83 -3.93
C ALA A 55 1.74 2.08 -3.33
N PHE A 56 2.63 1.90 -2.35
CA PHE A 56 3.38 2.98 -1.73
C PHE A 56 4.23 3.77 -2.74
N GLY A 57 4.86 3.06 -3.70
CA GLY A 57 5.66 3.70 -4.74
C GLY A 57 7.15 3.82 -4.43
N SER A 58 7.68 3.03 -3.48
CA SER A 58 9.10 3.02 -3.11
C SER A 58 9.45 1.70 -2.43
N VAL A 59 10.71 1.50 -2.07
CA VAL A 59 11.20 0.37 -1.29
C VAL A 59 11.98 0.85 -0.05
N PRO A 60 12.24 -0.02 0.95
CA PRO A 60 12.95 0.39 2.16
C PRO A 60 14.27 1.11 1.86
N GLY A 61 14.42 2.31 2.42
CA GLY A 61 15.64 3.11 2.30
C GLY A 61 15.72 4.07 1.10
N LEU A 62 14.76 4.05 0.17
CA LEU A 62 14.73 4.99 -0.97
C LEU A 62 13.89 6.26 -0.73
N GLY A 63 13.20 6.34 0.41
CA GLY A 63 12.41 7.49 0.79
C GLY A 63 10.97 7.43 0.25
N ALA A 64 10.38 8.60 0.05
CA ALA A 64 8.96 8.77 -0.21
C ALA A 64 8.56 8.27 -1.61
N GLY A 65 7.53 7.41 -1.67
CA GLY A 65 6.85 7.05 -2.91
C GLY A 65 5.64 7.94 -3.19
N ASP A 66 4.98 7.74 -4.33
CA ASP A 66 3.89 8.65 -4.75
C ASP A 66 2.62 8.54 -3.88
N ALA A 67 2.51 7.52 -3.02
CA ALA A 67 1.43 7.43 -2.04
C ALA A 67 1.55 8.49 -0.93
N CYS A 68 2.76 9.01 -0.71
CA CYS A 68 3.04 9.90 0.40
C CYS A 68 2.20 11.18 0.38
N GLY A 69 1.39 11.34 1.42
CA GLY A 69 0.53 12.49 1.65
C GLY A 69 -0.87 12.38 1.09
N ARG A 70 -1.17 11.35 0.27
CA ARG A 70 -2.52 11.13 -0.24
C ARG A 70 -3.47 10.72 0.87
N CYS A 71 -4.72 11.16 0.76
CA CYS A 71 -5.76 10.87 1.73
C CYS A 71 -6.79 9.89 1.17
N PHE A 72 -7.20 8.93 2.01
CA PHE A 72 -8.15 7.89 1.62
C PHE A 72 -9.22 7.73 2.68
N VAL A 73 -10.48 7.65 2.25
CA VAL A 73 -11.53 7.07 3.09
C VAL A 73 -11.38 5.56 3.06
N LEU A 74 -11.25 4.96 4.24
CA LEU A 74 -11.20 3.52 4.47
C LEU A 74 -12.54 3.09 5.04
N THR A 75 -13.08 1.97 4.59
CA THR A 75 -14.33 1.40 5.10
C THR A 75 -14.18 -0.09 5.35
N GLY A 76 -14.29 -0.50 6.62
CA GLY A 76 -14.30 -1.91 7.00
C GLY A 76 -15.66 -2.54 6.69
N THR A 77 -15.68 -3.81 6.27
CA THR A 77 -16.94 -4.50 5.96
C THR A 77 -16.99 -5.94 6.42
N THR A 78 -15.84 -6.59 6.65
CA THR A 78 -15.77 -8.00 7.06
C THR A 78 -14.55 -8.23 7.95
N ASP A 79 -14.69 -9.05 8.98
CA ASP A 79 -13.54 -9.66 9.67
C ASP A 79 -13.26 -11.03 9.04
N PRO A 80 -12.11 -11.23 8.35
CA PRO A 80 -11.80 -12.50 7.71
C PRO A 80 -11.55 -13.65 8.70
N PHE A 81 -11.27 -13.36 9.97
CA PHE A 81 -11.09 -14.34 11.04
C PHE A 81 -12.39 -14.63 11.79
N SER A 82 -13.36 -13.71 11.74
CA SER A 82 -14.68 -13.86 12.36
C SER A 82 -15.81 -13.64 11.34
N PRO A 83 -15.97 -14.52 10.33
CA PRO A 83 -16.91 -14.29 9.22
C PRO A 83 -18.38 -14.21 9.63
N ALA A 84 -18.73 -14.62 10.85
CA ALA A 84 -20.07 -14.48 11.41
C ALA A 84 -20.32 -13.11 12.08
N TYR A 85 -19.29 -12.29 12.28
CA TYR A 85 -19.41 -10.95 12.82
C TYR A 85 -19.97 -10.00 11.75
N THR A 86 -21.11 -9.37 12.04
CA THR A 86 -21.83 -8.51 11.09
C THR A 86 -21.67 -7.02 11.39
N GLY A 87 -20.69 -6.64 12.22
CA GLY A 87 -20.46 -5.25 12.62
C GLY A 87 -20.94 -4.90 14.04
N PRO A 88 -20.85 -3.61 14.42
CA PRO A 88 -20.65 -2.47 13.54
C PRO A 88 -19.26 -2.43 12.89
N PHE A 89 -19.19 -1.86 11.68
CA PHE A 89 -17.95 -1.48 11.01
C PHE A 89 -17.94 0.03 10.81
N ASN A 90 -16.74 0.61 10.73
CA ASN A 90 -16.54 2.05 10.67
C ASN A 90 -15.84 2.47 9.38
N SER A 91 -15.92 3.77 9.10
CA SER A 91 -15.11 4.43 8.09
C SER A 91 -14.30 5.56 8.71
N ILE A 92 -13.05 5.72 8.25
CA ILE A 92 -12.17 6.82 8.65
C ILE A 92 -11.47 7.40 7.43
N ILE A 93 -10.96 8.62 7.54
CA ILE A 93 -10.08 9.21 6.53
C ILE A 93 -8.67 9.20 7.09
N VAL A 94 -7.74 8.59 6.37
CA VAL A 94 -6.32 8.55 6.73
C VAL A 94 -5.50 9.32 5.71
N LYS A 95 -4.35 9.84 6.15
CA LYS A 95 -3.27 10.28 5.27
C LYS A 95 -2.19 9.19 5.24
N VAL A 96 -1.72 8.79 4.07
CA VAL A 96 -0.61 7.83 3.96
C VAL A 96 0.70 8.56 4.27
N THR A 97 1.37 8.13 5.34
CA THR A 97 2.66 8.70 5.74
C THR A 97 3.78 7.66 5.73
N ASP A 98 3.43 6.38 5.57
CA ASP A 98 4.34 5.28 5.84
C ASP A 98 4.17 4.13 4.84
N MET A 99 5.09 3.18 4.90
CA MET A 99 5.14 2.02 4.03
C MET A 99 5.06 0.73 4.84
N CYS A 100 4.22 -0.18 4.39
CA CYS A 100 4.22 -1.57 4.85
C CYS A 100 5.04 -2.40 3.85
N PRO A 101 6.30 -2.75 4.16
CA PRO A 101 7.18 -3.46 3.23
C PRO A 101 6.73 -4.90 3.04
N VAL A 102 7.10 -5.51 1.90
CA VAL A 102 6.85 -6.94 1.65
C VAL A 102 7.52 -7.81 2.72
N ALA A 103 8.81 -7.56 2.96
CA ALA A 103 9.61 -8.35 3.88
C ALA A 103 9.07 -8.25 5.31
N GLY A 104 8.71 -9.40 5.88
CA GLY A 104 8.15 -9.50 7.23
C GLY A 104 6.65 -9.26 7.33
N ASN A 105 5.97 -8.87 6.24
CA ASN A 105 4.53 -8.64 6.20
C ASN A 105 3.86 -9.39 5.05
N GLU A 106 4.39 -10.54 4.64
CA GLU A 106 3.99 -11.27 3.43
C GLU A 106 2.50 -11.61 3.41
N GLN A 107 1.91 -11.85 4.58
CA GLN A 107 0.49 -12.13 4.73
C GLN A 107 -0.40 -10.99 4.22
N TRP A 108 -0.01 -9.74 4.48
CA TRP A 108 -0.85 -8.55 4.31
C TRP A 108 -0.34 -7.63 3.19
N CYS A 109 0.96 -7.38 3.17
CA CYS A 109 1.65 -6.43 2.29
C CYS A 109 2.56 -7.12 1.26
N GLY A 110 2.47 -8.45 1.13
CA GLY A 110 3.28 -9.26 0.22
C GLY A 110 2.97 -9.12 -1.27
N GLN A 111 2.16 -8.15 -1.68
CA GLN A 111 1.82 -7.94 -3.08
C GLN A 111 3.05 -7.57 -3.90
N THR A 112 3.14 -8.14 -5.11
CA THR A 112 4.19 -7.86 -6.08
C THR A 112 3.64 -7.74 -7.49
N THR A 113 4.43 -7.24 -8.44
CA THR A 113 4.02 -7.22 -9.85
C THR A 113 3.72 -8.61 -10.42
N SER A 114 4.40 -9.66 -9.94
CA SER A 114 4.15 -11.05 -10.36
C SER A 114 3.00 -11.73 -9.62
N ASN A 115 2.69 -11.28 -8.40
CA ASN A 115 1.59 -11.78 -7.59
C ASN A 115 0.95 -10.57 -6.87
N PRO A 116 -0.01 -9.88 -7.52
CA PRO A 116 -0.48 -8.59 -7.06
C PRO A 116 -1.45 -8.68 -5.89
N ILE A 117 -1.72 -9.86 -5.34
CA ILE A 117 -2.66 -10.05 -4.23
C ILE A 117 -1.97 -10.61 -2.99
N ASN A 118 -2.47 -10.24 -1.82
CA ASN A 118 -2.02 -10.83 -0.55
C ASN A 118 -2.76 -12.14 -0.23
N SER A 119 -2.53 -12.67 0.98
CA SER A 119 -3.14 -13.94 1.43
C SER A 119 -4.67 -13.90 1.57
N PHE A 120 -5.28 -12.71 1.47
CA PHE A 120 -6.72 -12.49 1.52
C PHE A 120 -7.30 -12.07 0.18
N GLY A 121 -6.51 -12.11 -0.89
CA GLY A 121 -6.97 -11.86 -2.26
C GLY A 121 -7.16 -10.38 -2.61
N THR A 122 -6.53 -9.45 -1.88
CA THR A 122 -6.61 -8.01 -2.18
C THR A 122 -5.29 -7.44 -2.68
N GLU A 123 -5.39 -6.48 -3.60
CA GLU A 123 -4.23 -5.81 -4.21
C GLU A 123 -3.58 -4.75 -3.32
N PHE A 124 -4.36 -4.29 -2.33
CA PHE A 124 -3.96 -3.22 -1.43
C PHE A 124 -4.02 -3.69 0.02
N HIS A 125 -3.24 -3.01 0.85
CA HIS A 125 -3.31 -3.09 2.31
C HIS A 125 -3.05 -1.71 2.92
N PHE A 126 -3.81 -1.40 3.97
CA PHE A 126 -3.55 -0.26 4.85
C PHE A 126 -3.31 -0.76 6.27
N ASP A 127 -2.13 -0.46 6.80
CA ASP A 127 -1.80 -0.71 8.19
C ASP A 127 -1.95 0.60 8.97
N ILE A 128 -2.98 0.69 9.81
CA ILE A 128 -3.48 1.95 10.38
C ILE A 128 -2.74 2.25 11.68
N CYS A 129 -2.20 3.46 11.82
CA CYS A 129 -1.43 3.80 13.02
C CYS A 129 -2.33 3.90 14.27
N GLU A 130 -1.93 3.21 15.33
CA GLU A 130 -2.55 3.27 16.65
C GLU A 130 -2.25 4.60 17.36
N ASP A 131 -1.03 5.13 17.22
CA ASP A 131 -0.53 6.28 17.97
C ASP A 131 -1.35 7.56 17.73
N THR A 132 -1.90 7.71 16.52
CA THR A 132 -2.73 8.86 16.14
C THR A 132 -4.23 8.62 16.37
N GLY A 133 -4.61 7.46 16.91
CA GLY A 133 -5.99 7.08 17.22
C GLY A 133 -6.79 6.51 16.05
N GLY A 134 -6.18 6.35 14.87
CA GLY A 134 -6.87 5.85 13.67
C GLY A 134 -7.38 4.42 13.86
N ALA A 135 -6.54 3.54 14.39
CA ALA A 135 -6.91 2.15 14.66
C ALA A 135 -8.10 2.05 15.63
N ALA A 136 -8.07 2.82 16.72
CA ALA A 136 -9.16 2.84 17.71
C ALA A 136 -10.49 3.37 17.14
N ALA A 137 -10.45 4.26 16.14
CA ALA A 137 -11.63 4.76 15.46
C ALA A 137 -12.17 3.78 14.40
N PHE A 138 -11.31 2.94 13.83
CA PHE A 138 -11.67 2.04 12.73
C PHE A 138 -12.10 0.65 13.21
N PHE A 139 -11.27 0.01 14.04
CA PHE A 139 -11.42 -1.39 14.42
C PHE A 139 -12.39 -1.54 15.61
N PRO A 140 -13.46 -2.36 15.46
CA PRO A 140 -14.27 -2.77 16.59
C PRO A 140 -13.42 -3.55 17.61
N SER A 141 -13.79 -3.45 18.89
CA SER A 141 -13.08 -4.16 19.96
C SER A 141 -13.00 -5.66 19.68
N GLY A 142 -11.78 -6.20 19.63
CA GLY A 142 -11.53 -7.62 19.33
C GLY A 142 -11.39 -7.98 17.85
N HIS A 143 -11.48 -6.99 16.96
CA HIS A 143 -11.43 -7.18 15.50
C HIS A 143 -10.36 -6.28 14.88
N THR A 144 -9.09 -6.66 14.99
CA THR A 144 -7.93 -5.83 14.57
C THR A 144 -7.43 -6.13 13.15
N ALA A 145 -8.16 -6.94 12.40
CA ALA A 145 -7.89 -7.22 11.01
C ALA A 145 -9.22 -7.28 10.26
N LEU A 146 -9.34 -6.49 9.20
CA LEU A 146 -10.58 -6.38 8.43
C LEU A 146 -10.28 -6.43 6.93
N THR A 147 -11.30 -6.73 6.14
CA THR A 147 -11.35 -6.43 4.71
C THR A 147 -12.40 -5.35 4.45
N GLY A 148 -12.29 -4.70 3.30
CA GLY A 148 -13.27 -3.72 2.85
C GLY A 148 -12.76 -2.90 1.68
N THR A 149 -13.05 -1.60 1.67
CA THR A 149 -12.79 -0.73 0.53
C THR A 149 -12.04 0.53 0.92
N PHE A 150 -11.33 1.10 -0.05
CA PHE A 150 -10.75 2.43 0.06
C PHE A 150 -11.15 3.30 -1.13
N THR A 151 -11.14 4.61 -0.95
CA THR A 151 -11.29 5.60 -2.02
C THR A 151 -10.47 6.83 -1.68
N GLU A 152 -9.68 7.31 -2.63
CA GLU A 152 -8.90 8.54 -2.53
C GLU A 152 -9.85 9.73 -2.46
N VAL A 153 -9.56 10.63 -1.53
CA VAL A 153 -10.39 11.80 -1.22
C VAL A 153 -9.49 13.02 -1.09
N SER A 154 -10.10 14.21 -1.11
CA SER A 154 -9.33 15.43 -0.87
C SER A 154 -8.79 15.41 0.56
N CYS A 155 -7.53 15.77 0.76
CA CYS A 155 -6.99 15.93 2.11
C CYS A 155 -7.63 17.08 2.89
N SER A 156 -8.47 17.91 2.26
CA SER A 156 -9.37 18.83 2.98
C SER A 156 -10.39 18.11 3.89
N GLU A 157 -10.65 16.82 3.65
CA GLU A 157 -11.51 15.98 4.48
C GLU A 157 -10.74 15.29 5.63
N TRP A 158 -9.41 15.27 5.56
CA TRP A 158 -8.56 14.72 6.61
C TRP A 158 -8.35 15.75 7.73
N LEU A 159 -8.56 15.34 8.98
CA LEU A 159 -8.42 16.19 10.16
C LEU A 159 -7.06 15.97 10.81
N GLY A 160 -6.13 16.87 10.55
CA GLY A 160 -4.81 16.85 11.16
C GLY A 160 -3.90 17.93 10.59
N SER A 161 -2.62 17.82 10.93
CA SER A 161 -1.54 18.67 10.46
C SER A 161 -0.28 17.84 10.27
N ASP A 162 0.55 18.23 9.33
CA ASP A 162 1.82 17.56 9.09
C ASP A 162 2.87 17.98 10.12
N GLY A 163 3.78 17.05 10.40
CA GLY A 163 4.99 17.33 11.16
C GLY A 163 6.05 18.03 10.31
N SER A 164 7.23 18.21 10.89
CA SER A 164 8.41 18.66 10.14
C SER A 164 9.05 17.52 9.37
N ASP A 165 9.72 17.84 8.27
CA ASP A 165 10.62 16.93 7.57
C ASP A 165 11.66 16.34 8.53
N LEU A 166 11.73 15.01 8.57
CA LEU A 166 12.70 14.28 9.40
C LEU A 166 14.06 14.12 8.70
N TRP A 167 14.10 14.26 7.38
CA TRP A 167 15.30 14.14 6.55
C TRP A 167 15.12 14.84 5.19
N ASN A 168 16.25 15.15 4.54
CA ASN A 168 16.23 15.78 3.22
C ASN A 168 15.64 14.84 2.17
N GLY A 169 14.57 15.26 1.49
CA GLY A 169 13.82 14.45 0.54
C GLY A 169 12.53 13.85 1.11
N ALA A 170 12.23 14.10 2.38
CA ALA A 170 10.91 13.82 2.94
C ALA A 170 9.83 14.53 2.10
N CYS A 171 8.67 13.89 1.94
CA CYS A 171 7.65 14.40 1.04
C CYS A 171 6.25 13.93 1.44
N ILE A 172 5.28 14.86 1.41
CA ILE A 172 3.83 14.65 1.58
C ILE A 172 3.05 15.35 0.45
N SER A 173 3.71 15.73 -0.66
CA SER A 173 3.11 16.51 -1.75
C SER A 173 1.87 15.87 -2.40
N GLY A 174 1.65 14.56 -2.19
CA GLY A 174 0.41 13.88 -2.57
C GLY A 174 -0.85 14.47 -1.95
N GLU A 175 -0.75 15.23 -0.85
CA GLU A 175 -1.92 15.86 -0.20
C GLU A 175 -2.63 16.93 -1.06
N SER A 176 -1.90 17.47 -2.03
CA SER A 176 -2.36 18.53 -2.94
C SER A 176 -2.42 18.08 -4.41
N ALA A 177 -2.05 16.82 -4.68
CA ALA A 177 -2.10 16.25 -6.01
C ALA A 177 -3.54 15.97 -6.45
N THR A 178 -3.76 15.92 -7.76
CA THR A 178 -4.96 15.27 -8.29
C THR A 178 -4.93 13.77 -7.97
N PHE A 179 -6.10 13.16 -7.88
CA PHE A 179 -6.21 11.74 -7.58
C PHE A 179 -5.51 10.88 -8.62
N TRP A 180 -5.09 9.69 -8.21
CA TRP A 180 -4.57 8.71 -9.14
C TRP A 180 -5.61 8.33 -10.20
N PRO A 181 -5.18 7.98 -11.42
CA PRO A 181 -3.79 7.96 -11.91
C PRO A 181 -3.31 9.30 -12.49
N ASP A 182 -4.11 10.36 -12.41
CA ASP A 182 -3.88 11.60 -13.17
C ASP A 182 -2.88 12.55 -12.50
N GLY A 183 -2.75 12.50 -11.17
CA GLY A 183 -1.79 13.32 -10.41
C GLY A 183 -0.57 12.56 -9.95
N VAL A 184 0.57 13.25 -9.94
CA VAL A 184 1.81 12.82 -9.28
C VAL A 184 2.09 13.79 -8.14
N GLY A 185 2.24 13.26 -6.93
CA GLY A 185 2.63 13.98 -5.74
C GLY A 185 4.14 13.94 -5.55
N CYS A 186 4.61 12.95 -4.79
CA CYS A 186 6.03 12.77 -4.49
C CYS A 186 6.82 12.04 -5.60
N GLY A 187 6.12 11.31 -6.46
CA GLY A 187 6.73 10.44 -7.46
C GLY A 187 7.20 9.10 -6.89
N ASN A 188 7.22 8.08 -7.74
CA ASN A 188 7.72 6.76 -7.37
C ASN A 188 9.25 6.74 -7.33
N GLN A 189 9.82 5.83 -6.54
CA GLN A 189 11.26 5.61 -6.40
C GLN A 189 11.62 4.18 -6.78
N GLY A 190 12.61 4.05 -7.67
CA GLY A 190 13.06 2.77 -8.20
C GLY A 190 12.00 2.09 -9.07
N ALA A 191 12.38 0.98 -9.71
CA ALA A 191 11.44 0.13 -10.43
C ALA A 191 11.03 -1.06 -9.57
N TYR A 192 9.73 -1.35 -9.48
CA TYR A 192 9.22 -2.53 -8.78
C TYR A 192 9.15 -3.73 -9.73
N ILE A 193 10.32 -4.30 -10.06
CA ILE A 193 10.44 -5.40 -11.02
C ILE A 193 10.84 -6.68 -10.27
N VAL A 194 10.02 -7.72 -10.38
CA VAL A 194 10.43 -9.08 -10.00
C VAL A 194 11.16 -9.69 -11.20
N CYS A 195 12.48 -9.86 -11.10
CA CYS A 195 13.21 -10.69 -12.06
C CYS A 195 13.10 -12.15 -11.63
N LEU A 196 12.42 -12.97 -12.43
CA LEU A 196 12.45 -14.43 -12.30
C LEU A 196 13.83 -14.92 -12.75
N ASP A 197 14.66 -15.42 -11.82
CA ASP A 197 15.87 -16.17 -12.18
C ASP A 197 15.46 -17.56 -12.71
N VAL A 198 16.18 -18.05 -13.72
CA VAL A 198 16.05 -19.39 -14.34
C VAL A 198 16.33 -20.56 -13.37
N ARG A 199 16.54 -20.27 -12.08
CA ARG A 199 16.80 -21.26 -11.01
C ARG A 199 15.70 -21.34 -9.94
N ASN A 200 14.47 -20.85 -10.21
CA ASN A 200 13.37 -20.83 -9.22
C ASN A 200 13.66 -19.98 -7.97
N ALA A 201 14.55 -19.00 -8.05
CA ALA A 201 14.73 -18.01 -7.00
C ALA A 201 13.92 -16.75 -7.35
N VAL A 202 13.06 -16.31 -6.43
CA VAL A 202 12.33 -15.04 -6.54
C VAL A 202 13.18 -13.95 -5.93
N PHE A 203 13.57 -12.97 -6.74
CA PHE A 203 14.27 -11.77 -6.29
C PHE A 203 13.39 -10.55 -6.56
N ILE A 204 13.24 -9.68 -5.56
CA ILE A 204 12.80 -8.30 -5.80
C ILE A 204 14.03 -7.57 -6.33
N VAL A 205 13.94 -7.03 -7.55
CA VAL A 205 15.00 -6.24 -8.16
C VAL A 205 14.54 -4.80 -8.21
N THR A 206 15.19 -3.96 -7.41
CA THR A 206 15.05 -2.51 -7.53
C THR A 206 16.13 -1.98 -8.45
N VAL A 207 15.75 -1.17 -9.44
CA VAL A 207 16.67 -0.49 -10.33
C VAL A 207 16.84 0.95 -9.86
N ASP A 208 17.97 1.25 -9.21
CA ASP A 208 18.34 2.62 -8.81
C ASP A 208 19.62 3.04 -9.51
N ASN A 209 19.64 4.19 -10.18
CA ASN A 209 20.86 4.80 -10.73
C ASN A 209 21.77 3.84 -11.55
N LYS A 210 21.18 2.89 -12.30
CA LYS A 210 21.86 1.84 -13.09
C LYS A 210 22.60 0.77 -12.28
N GLU A 211 22.36 0.64 -10.98
CA GLU A 211 22.91 -0.41 -10.12
C GLU A 211 21.78 -1.39 -9.72
N LEU A 212 22.03 -2.69 -9.87
CA LEU A 212 21.09 -3.74 -9.49
C LEU A 212 21.32 -4.09 -8.02
N ARG A 213 20.31 -3.89 -7.16
CA ARG A 213 20.32 -4.40 -5.79
C ARG A 213 19.47 -5.65 -5.70
N PHE A 214 20.06 -6.70 -5.12
CA PHE A 214 19.40 -7.97 -4.86
C PHE A 214 19.14 -8.08 -3.37
N GLU A 215 17.87 -8.11 -2.96
CA GLU A 215 17.51 -8.58 -1.63
C GLU A 215 17.29 -10.10 -1.71
N SER A 216 18.17 -10.87 -1.08
CA SER A 216 18.06 -12.33 -1.10
C SER A 216 17.08 -12.81 -0.03
N PHE A 217 16.03 -13.52 -0.43
CA PHE A 217 15.31 -14.41 0.48
C PHE A 217 16.09 -15.73 0.61
N GLN A 218 16.65 -16.01 1.80
CA GLN A 218 17.17 -17.33 2.08
C GLN A 218 16.03 -18.29 2.46
N ASN A 219 15.81 -19.27 1.58
CA ASN A 219 15.22 -20.60 1.79
C ASN A 219 13.86 -20.75 2.51
N PHE A 220 12.87 -21.25 1.77
CA PHE A 220 12.10 -22.43 2.21
C PHE A 220 12.17 -23.51 1.13
N ALA A 221 12.94 -24.55 1.41
CA ALA A 221 12.73 -25.86 0.83
C ALA A 221 11.80 -26.64 1.76
N SER A 222 10.79 -27.32 1.21
CA SER A 222 10.34 -28.59 1.78
C SER A 222 9.81 -29.49 0.68
N GLU A 223 10.55 -30.56 0.41
CA GLU A 223 10.02 -31.80 -0.18
C GLU A 223 8.94 -32.42 0.74
N SER A 224 8.18 -33.36 0.14
CA SER A 224 7.14 -34.28 0.67
C SER A 224 5.71 -33.73 0.65
N LEU A 225 4.73 -34.37 -0.02
CA LEU A 225 4.58 -35.74 -0.55
C LEU A 225 4.24 -35.78 -2.06
#